data_AF-A0A7J7CYI6-F1
#
_entry.id   AF-A0A7J7CYI6-F1
#
_cell.length_a   1.000
_cell.length_b   1.000
_cell.length_c   1.000
_cell.angle_alpha   90.00
_cell.angle_beta   90.00
_cell.angle_gamma   90.00
#
_symmetry.space_group_name_H-M   'P 1'
#
loop_
_entity.id
_entity.type
_entity.pdbx_description
1 polymer ?
#
loop_
_entity_poly.entity_id
_entity_poly.type
_entity_poly.pdbx_seq_one_letter_code
_entity_poly.pdbx_strand_id
1 'polypeptide(L)'
;MDHMYARPLSNCVGGGICGTCLVEVVEGKELLSPRNEIEKEKLKKKPKTFRLACQTTVGDPNTTGLVVIQQLPEWKGHEWYDQKVLPSELDLDQQ
;
A
#
# COMPACT_ATOMS: atom_id res chain seq x y z
N MET A 1 15.60 31.46 1.26
CA MET A 1 14.47 30.53 1.39
C MET A 1 14.88 29.22 0.74
N ASP A 2 15.52 28.28 1.45
CA ASP A 2 15.66 26.88 0.93
C ASP A 2 16.24 25.83 1.90
N HIS A 3 16.10 26.02 3.22
CA HIS A 3 16.60 25.02 4.20
C HIS A 3 15.49 24.34 5.02
N MET A 4 14.22 24.68 4.81
CA MET A 4 13.09 24.09 5.54
C MET A 4 12.47 22.85 4.87
N TYR A 5 12.84 22.52 3.63
CA TYR A 5 12.37 21.32 2.92
C TYR A 5 13.47 20.27 2.64
N ALA A 6 14.68 20.45 3.16
CA ALA A 6 15.79 19.52 2.97
C ALA A 6 15.74 18.27 3.86
N ARG A 7 14.64 18.05 4.61
CA ARG A 7 14.44 16.77 5.30
C ARG A 7 13.97 15.74 4.27
N PRO A 8 14.55 14.53 4.24
CA PRO A 8 14.01 13.47 3.41
C PRO A 8 12.53 13.27 3.76
N LEU A 9 11.63 13.55 2.82
CA LEU A 9 10.17 13.38 2.99
C LEU A 9 9.76 11.92 3.22
N SER A 10 10.72 10.99 3.20
CA SER A 10 10.52 9.56 3.39
C SER A 10 11.81 8.89 3.84
N ASN A 11 11.70 7.87 4.70
CA ASN A 11 12.85 7.11 5.25
C ASN A 11 13.76 6.45 4.21
N CYS A 12 13.30 6.27 2.97
CA CYS A 12 14.11 5.77 1.85
C CYS A 12 14.07 6.68 0.61
N VAL A 13 13.66 7.95 0.74
CA VAL A 13 13.62 8.93 -0.37
C VAL A 13 12.84 8.43 -1.60
N GLY A 14 11.81 7.61 -1.39
CA GLY A 14 11.04 7.04 -2.49
C GLY A 14 11.71 5.85 -3.19
N GLY A 15 12.70 5.20 -2.59
CA GLY A 15 13.28 3.97 -3.14
C GLY A 15 12.41 2.70 -2.99
N GLY A 16 11.24 2.79 -2.36
CA GLY A 16 10.33 1.65 -2.17
C GLY A 16 10.81 0.57 -1.18
N ILE A 17 11.91 0.82 -0.46
CA ILE A 17 12.54 -0.18 0.44
C ILE A 17 12.00 -0.09 1.87
N CYS A 18 11.72 1.09 2.41
CA CYS A 18 11.36 1.21 3.84
C CYS A 18 9.93 0.79 4.19
N GLY A 19 9.00 0.79 3.22
CA GLY A 19 7.59 0.46 3.45
C GLY A 19 6.79 1.48 4.27
N THR A 20 7.37 2.60 4.72
CA THR A 20 6.69 3.56 5.61
C THR A 20 5.66 4.45 4.91
N CYS A 21 5.55 4.34 3.58
CA CYS A 21 4.54 5.01 2.76
C CYS A 21 3.40 4.06 2.34
N LEU A 22 3.22 2.96 3.07
CA LEU A 22 2.13 2.02 2.82
C LEU A 22 0.78 2.68 3.10
N VAL A 23 -0.09 2.69 2.10
CA VAL A 23 -1.45 3.22 2.19
C VAL A 23 -2.43 2.24 1.56
N GLU A 24 -3.69 2.34 1.96
CA GLU A 24 -4.80 1.67 1.29
C GLU A 24 -5.49 2.64 0.34
N VAL A 25 -5.66 2.25 -0.91
CA VAL A 25 -6.48 2.96 -1.89
C VAL A 25 -7.92 2.49 -1.72
N VAL A 26 -8.77 3.39 -1.25
CA VAL A 26 -10.19 3.14 -1.01
C VAL A 26 -10.98 3.35 -2.30
N GLU A 27 -10.67 4.41 -3.03
CA GLU A 27 -11.32 4.77 -4.31
C GLU A 27 -10.30 5.37 -5.29
N GLY A 28 -10.61 5.34 -6.59
CA GLY A 28 -9.78 5.98 -7.63
C GLY A 28 -8.56 5.17 -8.08
N LYS A 29 -8.59 3.84 -7.96
CA LYS A 29 -7.46 2.96 -8.34
C LYS A 29 -7.13 3.03 -9.83
N GLU A 30 -8.14 3.22 -10.66
CA GLU A 30 -8.05 3.38 -12.11
C GLU A 30 -7.26 4.63 -12.52
N LEU A 31 -7.17 5.63 -11.65
CA LEU A 31 -6.36 6.83 -11.86
C LEU A 31 -4.89 6.60 -11.51
N LEU A 32 -4.50 5.43 -11.02
CA LEU A 32 -3.14 5.17 -10.56
C LEU A 32 -2.34 4.39 -11.57
N SER A 33 -1.03 4.64 -11.59
CA SER A 33 -0.10 3.77 -12.30
C SER A 33 -0.26 2.30 -11.84
N PRO A 34 -0.08 1.32 -12.75
CA PRO A 34 0.02 -0.08 -12.36
C PRO A 34 1.15 -0.29 -11.33
N ARG A 35 1.04 -1.35 -10.51
CA ARG A 35 2.12 -1.71 -9.58
C ARG A 35 3.40 -2.00 -10.36
N ASN A 36 4.48 -1.32 -9.98
CA ASN A 36 5.82 -1.62 -10.49
C ASN A 36 6.39 -2.89 -9.83
N GLU A 37 7.55 -3.35 -10.26
CA GLU A 37 8.17 -4.59 -9.73
C GLU A 37 8.45 -4.51 -8.22
N ILE A 38 8.85 -3.33 -7.72
CA ILE A 38 9.09 -3.11 -6.28
C ILE A 38 7.79 -3.32 -5.49
N GLU A 39 6.69 -2.73 -5.94
CA GLU A 39 5.38 -2.92 -5.31
C GLU A 39 4.88 -4.36 -5.43
N LYS A 40 5.08 -5.01 -6.57
CA LYS A 40 4.70 -6.42 -6.77
C LYS A 40 5.43 -7.32 -5.76
N GLU A 41 6.72 -7.11 -5.55
CA GLU A 41 7.50 -7.89 -4.59
C GLU A 41 7.12 -7.56 -3.13
N LYS A 42 7.09 -6.27 -2.78
CA LYS A 42 6.87 -5.80 -1.41
C LYS A 42 5.45 -6.11 -0.91
N LEU A 43 4.46 -6.01 -1.79
CA LEU A 43 3.03 -6.14 -1.48
C LEU A 43 2.46 -7.51 -1.90
N LYS A 44 3.30 -8.49 -2.25
CA LYS A 44 2.85 -9.82 -2.72
C LYS A 44 1.89 -10.55 -1.78
N LYS A 45 1.99 -10.30 -0.46
CA LYS A 45 1.13 -10.89 0.59
C LYS A 45 0.10 -9.89 1.15
N LYS A 46 -0.13 -8.77 0.47
CA LYS A 46 -1.05 -7.71 0.91
C LYS A 46 -2.22 -7.58 -0.07
N PRO A 47 -3.38 -7.04 0.37
CA PRO A 47 -4.50 -6.78 -0.51
C PRO A 47 -4.11 -5.99 -1.76
N LYS A 48 -4.83 -6.19 -2.86
CA LYS A 48 -4.58 -5.49 -4.13
C LYS A 48 -4.90 -3.98 -4.06
N THR A 49 -5.56 -3.52 -3.00
CA THR A 49 -5.86 -2.11 -2.70
C THR A 49 -4.66 -1.38 -2.11
N PHE A 50 -3.65 -2.10 -1.61
CA PHE A 50 -2.52 -1.46 -0.93
C PHE A 50 -1.53 -0.90 -1.95
N ARG A 51 -0.90 0.23 -1.64
CA ARG A 51 0.14 0.85 -2.47
C ARG A 51 1.29 1.36 -1.61
N LEU A 52 2.47 1.40 -2.19
CA LEU A 52 3.53 2.27 -1.71
C LEU A 52 3.29 3.64 -2.36
N ALA A 53 2.86 4.62 -1.58
CA ALA A 53 2.54 5.94 -2.12
C ALA A 53 3.74 6.56 -2.86
N CYS A 54 4.97 6.30 -2.41
CA CYS A 54 6.17 6.80 -3.07
C CYS A 54 6.50 6.13 -4.43
N GLN A 55 5.81 5.05 -4.80
CA GLN A 55 5.99 4.34 -6.07
C GLN A 55 4.81 4.53 -7.03
N THR A 56 3.82 5.31 -6.62
CA THR A 56 2.55 5.44 -7.32
C THR A 56 2.45 6.82 -7.97
N THR A 57 2.13 6.85 -9.26
CA THR A 57 1.80 8.10 -9.97
C THR A 57 0.28 8.21 -10.06
N VAL A 58 -0.24 9.42 -9.84
CA VAL A 58 -1.67 9.73 -9.98
C VAL A 58 -1.88 10.42 -11.32
N GLY A 59 -2.71 9.78 -12.16
CA GLY A 59 -3.16 10.27 -13.45
C GLY A 59 -2.05 10.44 -14.49
N ASP A 60 -2.47 11.03 -15.60
CA ASP A 60 -1.64 11.69 -16.61
C ASP A 60 -2.16 13.13 -16.84
N PRO A 61 -1.45 13.99 -17.60
CA PRO A 61 -1.83 15.39 -17.80
C PRO A 61 -3.24 15.66 -18.34
N ASN A 62 -3.92 14.65 -18.90
CA ASN A 62 -5.26 14.76 -19.47
C ASN A 62 -6.36 14.16 -18.59
N THR A 63 -6.00 13.64 -17.41
CA THR A 63 -6.95 12.98 -16.50
C THR A 63 -7.31 13.87 -15.34
N THR A 64 -8.54 13.73 -14.86
CA THR A 64 -9.01 14.36 -13.62
C THR A 64 -9.92 13.38 -12.91
N GLY A 65 -9.90 13.39 -11.59
CA GLY A 65 -10.75 12.54 -10.77
C GLY A 65 -10.41 12.65 -9.30
N LEU A 66 -11.00 11.76 -8.51
CA LEU A 66 -10.83 11.69 -7.08
C LEU A 66 -10.11 10.38 -6.71
N VAL A 67 -9.09 10.49 -5.87
CA VAL A 67 -8.47 9.33 -5.22
C VAL A 67 -8.69 9.48 -3.72
N VAL A 68 -9.27 8.45 -3.10
CA VAL A 68 -9.44 8.40 -1.65
C VAL A 68 -8.43 7.41 -1.09
N ILE A 69 -7.51 7.92 -0.27
CA ILE A 69 -6.49 7.12 0.40
C ILE A 69 -6.75 7.09 1.90
N GLN A 70 -6.51 5.94 2.51
CA GLN A 70 -6.52 5.79 3.95
C GLN A 70 -5.11 5.41 4.42
N GLN A 71 -4.57 6.19 5.36
CA GLN A 71 -3.43 5.74 6.15
C GLN A 71 -3.92 4.66 7.10
N LEU A 72 -3.25 3.52 7.12
CA LEU A 72 -3.69 2.40 7.92
C LEU A 72 -3.38 2.68 9.39
N PRO A 73 -4.40 2.78 10.26
CA PRO A 73 -4.16 2.84 11.69
C PRO A 73 -3.63 1.50 12.20
N GLU A 74 -2.87 1.52 13.30
CA GLU A 74 -2.20 0.34 13.84
C GLU A 74 -3.17 -0.84 14.06
N TRP A 75 -4.39 -0.58 14.52
CA TRP A 75 -5.41 -1.62 14.78
C TRP A 75 -5.82 -2.41 13.53
N LYS A 76 -5.88 -1.78 12.35
CA LYS A 76 -6.17 -2.52 11.10
C LYS A 76 -5.09 -3.56 10.83
N GLY A 77 -3.85 -3.35 11.28
CA GLY A 77 -2.74 -4.31 11.18
C GLY A 77 -3.02 -5.66 11.83
N HIS A 78 -3.82 -5.68 12.91
CA HIS A 78 -4.15 -6.88 13.69
C HIS A 78 -5.19 -7.75 12.98
N GLU A 79 -6.21 -7.15 12.36
CA GLU A 79 -7.27 -7.89 11.62
C GLU A 79 -6.71 -8.70 10.44
N TRP A 80 -5.62 -8.25 9.80
CA TRP A 80 -4.99 -8.97 8.69
C TRP A 80 -4.20 -10.21 9.11
N TYR A 81 -3.80 -10.31 10.38
CA TYR A 81 -3.18 -11.53 10.90
C TYR A 81 -4.22 -12.62 11.15
N ASP A 82 -5.43 -12.23 11.53
CA ASP A 82 -6.54 -13.14 11.84
C ASP A 82 -7.17 -13.77 10.58
N GLN A 83 -7.09 -13.12 9.42
CA GLN A 83 -7.53 -13.72 8.15
C GLN A 83 -6.70 -14.94 7.69
N LYS A 84 -5.61 -15.29 8.38
CA LYS A 84 -4.90 -16.56 8.16
C LYS A 84 -5.47 -17.73 8.96
N VAL A 85 -6.45 -17.51 9.82
CA VAL A 85 -7.10 -18.56 10.59
C VAL A 85 -8.61 -18.40 10.47
N LEU A 86 -9.16 -18.90 9.37
CA LEU A 86 -10.56 -19.34 9.38
C LEU A 86 -10.57 -20.73 10.04
N PRO A 87 -11.29 -20.93 11.16
CA PRO A 87 -11.34 -22.22 11.87
C PRO A 87 -11.87 -23.40 11.04
N SER A 88 -12.44 -23.16 9.84
CA SER A 88 -13.09 -24.20 9.04
C SER A 88 -12.13 -25.09 8.24
N GLU A 89 -10.84 -24.80 8.19
CA GLU A 89 -9.86 -25.63 7.46
C GLU A 89 -8.88 -26.39 8.38
N LEU A 90 -9.15 -26.46 9.69
CA LEU A 90 -8.33 -27.21 10.64
C LEU A 90 -8.79 -28.66 10.90
N ASP A 91 -9.90 -29.11 10.31
CA ASP A 91 -10.53 -30.41 10.63
C ASP A 91 -10.57 -31.44 9.48
N LEU A 92 -9.74 -31.32 8.42
CA LEU A 92 -9.76 -32.29 7.31
C LEU A 92 -8.46 -33.05 7.02
N ASP A 93 -7.36 -32.78 7.74
CA ASP A 93 -6.09 -33.52 7.58
C ASP A 93 -5.70 -34.28 8.87
N GLN A 94 -6.67 -34.93 9.52
CA GLN A 94 -6.43 -35.91 10.59
C GLN A 94 -7.14 -37.25 10.36
N GLN A 95 -7.20 -37.71 9.10
CA GLN A 95 -7.53 -39.11 8.83
C GLN A 95 -6.62 -39.73 7.78
#